data_AF-A0A2U3RDJ4-F1
#
_entry.id   AF-A0A2U3RDJ4-F1
#
_cell.length_a   1.000
_cell.length_b   1.000
_cell.length_c   1.000
_cell.angle_alpha   90.00
_cell.angle_beta   90.00
_cell.angle_gamma   90.00
#
_symmetry.space_group_name_H-M   'P 1'
#
loop_
_entity.id
_entity.type
_entity.pdbx_description
1 polymer ?
#
loop_
_entity_poly.entity_id
_entity_poly.type
_entity_poly.pdbx_seq_one_letter_code
_entity_poly.pdbx_strand_id
1 'polypeptide(L)' 'MKGLPLKPFYFLRHGETDWNLEHRAMGSQDIPLNDRGVSQGLNAAELLKNEPITTIVSPPLRRARKTADIAIT' A
#
# COMPACT_ATOMS: atom_id res chain seq x y z
N MET A 1 -19.83 15.81 -10.89
CA MET A 1 -18.53 16.11 -10.27
C MET A 1 -17.87 17.28 -11.01
N LYS A 2 -18.27 18.52 -10.69
CA LYS A 2 -17.57 19.74 -11.14
C LYS A 2 -16.92 20.35 -9.90
N GLY A 3 -15.64 20.67 -9.94
CA GLY A 3 -14.95 21.41 -8.86
C GLY A 3 -13.91 20.65 -8.04
N LEU A 4 -13.61 19.38 -8.33
CA LEU A 4 -12.42 18.75 -7.74
C LEU A 4 -11.18 19.20 -8.53
N PRO A 5 -10.16 19.77 -7.89
CA PRO A 5 -8.91 20.07 -8.58
C PRO A 5 -8.31 18.76 -9.09
N LEU A 6 -7.90 18.74 -10.35
CA LEU A 6 -7.14 17.64 -10.95
C LEU A 6 -5.74 17.64 -10.34
N LYS A 7 -5.60 17.06 -9.16
CA LYS A 7 -4.30 16.76 -8.55
C LYS A 7 -3.94 15.32 -8.90
N PRO A 8 -2.78 15.07 -9.52
CA PRO A 8 -2.26 13.72 -9.67
C PRO A 8 -2.11 13.07 -8.30
N PHE A 9 -2.48 11.80 -8.21
CA PHE A 9 -2.29 11.00 -7.01
C PHE A 9 -1.91 9.57 -7.42
N TYR A 10 -1.26 8.88 -6.49
CA TYR A 10 -0.91 7.48 -6.64
C TYR A 10 -1.90 6.61 -5.86
N PHE A 11 -2.23 5.45 -6.43
CA PHE A 11 -2.93 4.40 -5.72
C PHE A 11 -2.01 3.21 -5.56
N LEU A 12 -1.69 2.87 -4.30
CA LEU A 12 -0.84 1.74 -3.97
C LEU A 12 -1.67 0.69 -3.21
N ARG A 13 -1.72 -0.52 -3.77
CA ARG A 13 -2.30 -1.68 -3.08
C ARG A 13 -1.30 -2.19 -2.03
N HIS A 14 -1.80 -2.67 -0.90
CA HIS A 14 -0.97 -3.34 0.10
C HIS A 14 -0.22 -4.54 -0.53
N GLY A 15 0.96 -4.86 0.00
CA GLY A 15 1.72 -6.04 -0.39
C GLY A 15 1.00 -7.36 -0.06
N GLU A 16 1.50 -8.45 -0.61
CA GLU A 16 0.98 -9.79 -0.41
C GLU A 16 0.91 -10.21 1.07
N THR A 17 -0.07 -11.05 1.38
CA THR A 17 -0.27 -11.73 2.66
C THR A 17 -0.48 -13.23 2.39
N ASP A 18 -0.36 -14.07 3.41
CA ASP A 18 -0.56 -15.52 3.24
C ASP A 18 -1.97 -15.86 2.75
N TRP A 19 -2.99 -15.09 3.13
CA TRP A 19 -4.35 -15.30 2.62
C TRP A 19 -4.50 -14.91 1.15
N ASN A 20 -3.69 -13.98 0.63
CA ASN A 20 -3.67 -13.73 -0.81
C ASN A 20 -3.06 -14.91 -1.57
N LEU A 21 -1.98 -15.49 -1.03
CA LEU A 21 -1.33 -16.68 -1.58
C LEU A 21 -2.27 -17.90 -1.55
N GLU A 22 -3.05 -18.06 -0.48
CA GLU A 22 -4.06 -19.11 -0.33
C GLU A 22 -5.37 -18.83 -1.12
N HIS A 23 -5.46 -17.72 -1.85
CA HIS A 23 -6.67 -17.29 -2.56
C HIS A 23 -7.91 -17.15 -1.66
N ARG A 24 -7.73 -16.74 -0.40
CA ARG A 24 -8.80 -16.56 0.58
C ARG A 24 -9.28 -15.12 0.63
N ALA A 25 -10.60 -14.96 0.75
CA ALA A 25 -11.21 -13.67 1.01
C ALA A 25 -10.86 -13.20 2.42
N MET A 26 -10.34 -11.98 2.54
CA MET A 26 -9.86 -11.42 3.81
C MET A 26 -10.84 -10.44 4.47
N GLY A 27 -11.60 -9.69 3.66
CA GLY A 27 -12.48 -8.63 4.16
C GLY A 27 -11.72 -7.65 5.08
N SER A 28 -12.29 -7.39 6.26
CA SER A 28 -11.72 -6.55 7.31
C SER A 28 -10.77 -7.29 8.25
N GLN A 29 -10.46 -8.57 8.01
CA GLN A 29 -9.52 -9.31 8.84
C GLN A 29 -8.12 -8.71 8.72
N ASP A 30 -7.44 -8.58 9.86
CA ASP A 30 -6.14 -7.93 9.94
C ASP A 30 -4.98 -8.92 9.78
N ILE A 31 -4.85 -9.48 8.56
CA ILE A 31 -3.74 -10.37 8.20
C ILE A 31 -2.50 -9.51 7.86
N PRO A 32 -1.32 -9.79 8.44
CA PRO A 32 -0.09 -9.04 8.16
C PRO A 32 0.45 -9.35 6.76
N LEU A 33 1.40 -8.52 6.31
CA LEU A 33 2.20 -8.82 5.12
C LEU A 33 3.05 -10.07 5.35
N ASN A 34 3.27 -10.85 4.30
CA ASN A 34 4.32 -11.86 4.26
C ASN A 34 5.63 -11.25 3.71
N ASP A 35 6.71 -12.04 3.67
CA ASP A 35 8.03 -11.57 3.22
C ASP A 35 8.01 -11.04 1.78
N ARG A 36 7.19 -11.66 0.93
CA ARG A 36 6.96 -11.20 -0.45
C ARG A 36 6.23 -9.87 -0.48
N GLY A 37 5.24 -9.66 0.38
CA GLY A 37 4.56 -8.38 0.54
C GLY A 37 5.47 -7.26 1.06
N VAL A 38 6.39 -7.58 1.96
CA VAL A 38 7.43 -6.62 2.41
C VAL A 38 8.34 -6.24 1.24
N SER A 39 8.81 -7.23 0.47
CA SER A 39 9.65 -7.00 -0.71
C SER A 39 8.93 -6.18 -1.79
N GLN A 40 7.63 -6.40 -1.99
CA GLN A 40 6.80 -5.58 -2.87
C GLN A 40 6.72 -4.12 -2.39
N GLY A 41 6.62 -3.90 -1.07
CA GLY A 41 6.68 -2.56 -0.48
C GLY A 41 8.00 -1.86 -0.77
N LEU A 42 9.13 -2.57 -0.66
CA LEU A 42 10.46 -2.01 -0.96
C LEU A 42 10.61 -1.66 -2.45
N ASN A 43 10.08 -2.50 -3.34
CA ASN A 43 10.05 -2.19 -4.77
C ASN A 43 9.19 -0.95 -5.06
N ALA A 44 8.07 -0.78 -4.35
CA ALA A 44 7.25 0.42 -4.47
C ALA A 44 8.00 1.67 -3.99
N ALA A 45 8.76 1.57 -2.90
CA ALA A 45 9.61 2.67 -2.41
C ALA A 45 10.61 3.13 -3.48
N GLU A 46 11.30 2.18 -4.10
CA GLU A 46 12.28 2.48 -5.17
C GLU A 46 11.63 3.17 -6.38
N LEU A 47 10.40 2.77 -6.75
CA LEU A 47 9.66 3.40 -7.85
C LEU A 47 9.16 4.81 -7.49
N LEU A 48 8.84 5.06 -6.23
CA LEU A 48 8.23 6.31 -5.76
C LEU A 48 9.24 7.30 -5.18
N LYS A 49 10.51 6.93 -5.03
CA LYS A 49 11.54 7.73 -4.33
C LYS A 49 11.73 9.17 -4.84
N ASN A 50 11.41 9.43 -6.11
CA ASN A 50 11.56 10.75 -6.74
C ASN A 50 10.21 11.48 -6.90
N GLU A 51 9.10 10.86 -6.49
CA GLU A 51 7.78 11.46 -6.57
C GLU A 51 7.57 12.45 -5.43
N PRO A 52 6.97 13.62 -5.67
CA PRO A 52 6.77 14.65 -4.65
C PRO A 52 5.59 14.32 -3.71
N ILE A 53 5.58 13.11 -3.14
CA ILE A 53 4.54 12.62 -2.25
C ILE A 53 4.71 13.27 -0.88
N THR A 54 3.81 14.18 -0.53
CA THR A 54 3.81 14.88 0.75
C THR A 54 2.72 14.40 1.71
N THR A 55 1.82 13.54 1.24
CA THR A 55 0.68 13.06 2.03
C THR A 55 0.35 11.63 1.65
N ILE A 56 0.12 10.81 2.67
CA ILE A 56 -0.32 9.42 2.53
C ILE A 56 -1.61 9.25 3.31
N VAL A 57 -2.57 8.56 2.69
CA VAL A 57 -3.80 8.13 3.35
C VAL A 57 -3.86 6.61 3.28
N SER A 58 -4.04 5.97 4.42
CA SER A 58 -4.07 4.51 4.53
C SER A 58 -5.17 4.07 5.50
N PRO A 59 -5.90 2.98 5.22
CA PRO A 59 -6.85 2.41 6.17
C PRO A 59 -6.14 1.86 7.42
N PRO A 60 -6.87 1.60 8.53
CA PRO A 60 -6.26 1.18 9.80
C PRO A 60 -5.65 -0.23 9.79
N LEU A 61 -5.79 -0.99 8.70
CA LEU A 61 -5.32 -2.36 8.57
C LEU A 61 -3.79 -2.43 8.52
N ARG A 62 -3.18 -3.33 9.30
CA ARG A 62 -1.72 -3.43 9.46
C ARG A 62 -1.01 -3.65 8.13
N ARG A 63 -1.55 -4.48 7.24
CA ARG A 63 -0.96 -4.71 5.90
C ARG A 63 -0.87 -3.43 5.05
N ALA A 64 -1.90 -2.58 5.11
CA ALA A 64 -1.95 -1.35 4.34
C ALA A 64 -1.03 -0.28 4.95
N ARG A 65 -1.06 -0.13 6.28
CA ARG A 65 -0.17 0.78 7.00
C ARG A 65 1.29 0.38 6.83
N LYS A 66 1.63 -0.90 7.01
CA LYS A 66 3.00 -1.40 6.84
C LYS A 66 3.52 -1.22 5.42
N THR A 67 2.69 -1.45 4.40
CA THR A 67 3.08 -1.18 3.00
C THR A 67 3.38 0.31 2.80
N ALA A 68 2.51 1.18 3.33
CA ALA A 68 2.69 2.63 3.25
C ALA A 68 3.98 3.09 3.95
N ASP A 69 4.27 2.58 5.16
CA ASP A 69 5.49 2.90 5.90
C ASP A 69 6.76 2.50 5.11
N ILE A 70 6.73 1.34 4.46
CA ILE A 70 7.86 0.87 3.63
C ILE A 70 8.00 1.74 2.38
N ALA A 71 6.89 2.07 1.71
CA ALA A 71 6.88 2.77 0.42
C ALA A 71 7.39 4.23 0.47
N ILE A 72 7.64 4.77 1.66
CA ILE A 72 8.15 6.14 1.88
C ILE A 72 9.51 6.18 2.55
N THR A 73 10.13 5.03 2.75
CA THR A 73 11.53 4.92 3.18
C THR A 73 12.42 5.10 1.97
#